data_AF-A0A7S2EXP9-F1
#
_entry.id   AF-A0A7S2EXP9-F1
#
_cell.length_a   1.000
_cell.length_b   1.000
_cell.length_c   1.000
_cell.angle_alpha   90.00
_cell.angle_beta   90.00
_cell.angle_gamma   90.00
#
_symmetry.space_group_name_H-M   'P 1'
#
loop_
_entity.id
_entity.type
_entity.pdbx_description
1 polymer ?
#
loop_
_entity_poly.entity_id
_entity_poly.type
_entity_poly.pdbx_seq_one_letter_code
_entity_poly.pdbx_strand_id
1 'polypeptide(L)'
;VVVPTCLMVLPYEMQLDEVEDALNVANNDRKIFQAVEVGRHLLAINTSTARLSFWLMMKKNLADRDGNEFKTKMKTWLKRARTEASEVVAKEIVSAIGCGSEYIGLCMEMLEKGDAVSNARAYIKDPMSAARRAIRESTAALLRCYSSQFLYLIDEYHGVPVVSDNSQNIESDLSTVKTTNGMYPLRIDPSANLLQHLLLPFMNITVMTLTAVDRLWGLARALGLPRSHGIPEKWRDAEAGLVHKKDKPSSIAEFAVLHDVIRRRERRAALRKARMGSASMGDLYTEDDGSSINTGSRSAGMLSKGDSTDAGESDGYSEMRQLEMFFRDYDSLRVFSDLRRVSDGNEKGLAIWTTDEVVEKMQSDVELATIETRLRELKKELLERNKLQGEISHLRIRARELKDSESEVPEAYNGHAREPLPPPPPPPPPPSQTQKQIQTQPSRTSEGRSAQPARNEPVPLPRLDRMDYKNPNSTLVPAVERVSSGSHVGPDKTRRKKMRKSNKGKPKMRIRPYFGVC
;
A
#
# COMPACT_ATOMS: atom_id res chain seq x y z
N VAL A 1 2.89 1.69 -18.21
CA VAL A 1 1.84 0.78 -17.71
C VAL A 1 1.36 1.34 -16.39
N VAL A 2 0.07 1.67 -16.29
CA VAL A 2 -0.50 2.31 -15.09
C VAL A 2 -1.75 1.51 -14.74
N VAL A 3 -1.63 0.59 -13.79
CA VAL A 3 -2.74 -0.22 -13.26
C VAL A 3 -2.84 0.01 -11.75
N PRO A 4 -4.05 -0.10 -11.16
CA PRO A 4 -4.22 -0.03 -9.72
C PRO A 4 -3.41 -1.10 -9.00
N THR A 5 -2.71 -0.70 -7.93
CA THR A 5 -1.91 -1.60 -7.09
C THR A 5 -2.55 -1.85 -5.73
N CYS A 6 -3.46 -0.99 -5.29
CA CYS A 6 -4.26 -1.19 -4.10
C CYS A 6 -5.55 -1.92 -4.44
N LEU A 7 -5.59 -3.20 -4.07
CA LEU A 7 -6.70 -4.11 -4.35
C LEU A 7 -6.90 -5.08 -3.19
N MET A 8 -8.13 -5.55 -3.04
CA MET A 8 -8.49 -6.53 -2.03
C MET A 8 -9.29 -7.64 -2.67
N VAL A 9 -8.86 -8.90 -2.48
CA VAL A 9 -9.67 -10.06 -2.83
C VAL A 9 -10.35 -10.56 -1.58
N LEU A 10 -11.68 -10.66 -1.59
CA LEU A 10 -12.46 -11.12 -0.45
C LEU A 10 -13.18 -12.43 -0.76
N PRO A 11 -13.43 -13.28 0.25
CA PRO A 11 -14.14 -14.52 0.06
C PRO A 11 -15.66 -14.35 0.04
N TYR A 12 -16.16 -13.12 0.13
CA TYR A 12 -17.56 -12.75 0.15
C TYR A 12 -17.80 -11.50 -0.70
N GLU A 13 -19.03 -11.39 -1.18
CA GLU A 13 -19.53 -10.19 -1.84
C GLU A 13 -20.02 -9.17 -0.79
N MET A 14 -19.60 -7.92 -0.94
CA MET A 14 -20.03 -6.76 -0.15
C MET A 14 -21.31 -6.17 -0.75
N GLN A 15 -22.06 -5.45 0.07
CA GLN A 15 -23.32 -4.80 -0.29
C GLN A 15 -23.20 -3.32 0.02
N LEU A 16 -23.79 -2.49 -0.84
CA LEU A 16 -23.88 -1.06 -0.56
C LEU A 16 -24.82 -0.85 0.63
N ASP A 17 -24.29 -0.23 1.68
CA ASP A 17 -25.07 0.25 2.82
C ASP A 17 -25.47 1.69 2.55
N GLU A 18 -26.73 1.93 2.22
CA GLU A 18 -27.27 3.26 1.88
C GLU A 18 -27.14 4.26 3.05
N VAL A 19 -27.03 3.79 4.29
CA VAL A 19 -26.93 4.66 5.47
C VAL A 19 -25.50 5.16 5.66
N GLU A 20 -24.52 4.27 5.48
CA GLU A 20 -23.11 4.60 5.61
C GLU A 20 -22.47 5.10 4.30
N ASP A 21 -23.20 4.98 3.20
CA ASP A 21 -22.74 5.23 1.82
C ASP A 21 -21.42 4.49 1.54
N ALA A 22 -21.40 3.21 1.91
CA ALA A 22 -20.18 2.40 1.90
C ALA A 22 -20.47 0.93 1.58
N LEU A 23 -19.49 0.25 0.96
CA LEU A 23 -19.53 -1.20 0.80
C LEU A 23 -19.26 -1.90 2.12
N ASN A 24 -20.29 -2.52 2.66
CA ASN A 24 -20.24 -3.30 3.88
C ASN A 24 -20.43 -4.79 3.59
N VAL A 25 -19.86 -5.64 4.44
CA VAL A 25 -20.20 -7.05 4.47
C VAL A 25 -21.67 -7.16 4.87
N ALA A 26 -22.44 -7.97 4.15
CA ALA A 26 -23.84 -8.20 4.49
C ALA A 26 -23.96 -8.56 5.98
N ASN A 27 -24.96 -8.02 6.67
CA ASN A 27 -25.18 -8.15 8.12
C ASN A 27 -25.53 -9.60 8.51
N ASN A 28 -24.51 -10.45 8.44
CA ASN A 28 -24.53 -11.88 8.61
C ASN A 28 -23.29 -12.25 9.41
N ASP A 29 -23.50 -12.73 10.63
CA ASP A 29 -22.44 -13.08 11.58
C ASP A 29 -21.37 -13.99 10.95
N ARG A 30 -21.77 -14.89 10.04
CA ARG A 30 -20.82 -15.77 9.36
C ARG A 30 -19.87 -15.00 8.45
N LYS A 31 -20.36 -14.04 7.68
CA LYS A 31 -19.52 -13.23 6.78
C LYS A 31 -18.68 -12.23 7.58
N ILE A 32 -19.24 -11.62 8.63
CA ILE A 32 -18.49 -10.75 9.55
C ILE A 32 -17.35 -11.55 10.19
N PHE A 33 -17.63 -12.75 10.74
CA PHE A 33 -16.58 -13.62 11.29
C PHE A 33 -15.51 -13.94 10.25
N GLN A 34 -15.90 -14.23 9.01
CA GLN A 34 -14.97 -14.48 7.91
C GLN A 34 -14.10 -13.25 7.59
N ALA A 35 -14.66 -12.04 7.59
CA ALA A 35 -13.94 -10.78 7.45
C ALA A 35 -12.89 -10.60 8.57
N VAL A 36 -13.30 -10.86 9.81
CA VAL A 36 -12.42 -10.80 10.99
C VAL A 36 -11.25 -11.78 10.86
N GLU A 37 -11.49 -13.02 10.43
CA GLU A 37 -10.43 -14.01 10.24
C GLU A 37 -9.51 -13.69 9.05
N VAL A 38 -10.04 -13.17 7.94
CA VAL A 38 -9.23 -12.66 6.81
C VAL A 38 -8.30 -11.55 7.26
N GLY A 39 -8.83 -10.53 7.96
CA GLY A 39 -8.03 -9.42 8.47
C GLY A 39 -6.97 -9.88 9.47
N ARG A 40 -7.30 -10.83 10.36
CA ARG A 40 -6.33 -11.40 11.31
C ARG A 40 -5.14 -12.05 10.60
N HIS A 41 -5.39 -12.81 9.54
CA HIS A 41 -4.32 -13.47 8.79
C HIS A 41 -3.47 -12.50 7.96
N LEU A 42 -4.09 -11.48 7.35
CA LEU A 42 -3.38 -10.42 6.65
C LEU A 42 -2.47 -9.61 7.60
N LEU A 43 -3.00 -9.24 8.76
CA LEU A 43 -2.22 -8.58 9.81
C LEU A 43 -1.06 -9.44 10.29
N ALA A 44 -1.25 -10.75 10.50
CA ALA A 44 -0.18 -11.66 10.89
C ALA A 44 0.95 -11.76 9.85
N ILE A 45 0.61 -11.71 8.55
CA ILE A 45 1.60 -11.63 7.47
C ILE A 45 2.38 -10.31 7.60
N ASN A 46 1.68 -9.18 7.74
CA ASN A 46 2.30 -7.86 7.88
C ASN A 46 3.23 -7.79 9.11
N THR A 47 2.78 -8.22 10.29
CA THR A 47 3.59 -8.27 11.52
C THR A 47 4.83 -9.16 11.32
N SER A 48 4.69 -10.30 10.62
CA SER A 48 5.82 -11.20 10.36
C SER A 48 6.89 -10.55 9.49
N THR A 49 6.48 -9.73 8.52
CA THR A 49 7.37 -8.96 7.65
C THR A 49 8.01 -7.80 8.40
N ALA A 50 7.26 -7.12 9.27
CA ALA A 50 7.80 -6.05 10.12
C ALA A 50 8.85 -6.57 11.12
N ARG A 51 8.64 -7.75 11.70
CA ARG A 51 9.68 -8.42 12.48
C ARG A 51 10.91 -8.69 11.63
N LEU A 52 10.73 -9.22 10.42
CA LEU A 52 11.85 -9.53 9.54
C LEU A 52 12.66 -8.28 9.15
N SER A 53 11.99 -7.18 8.77
CA SER A 53 12.67 -5.92 8.45
C SER A 53 13.48 -5.39 9.62
N PHE A 54 12.90 -5.38 10.82
CA PHE A 54 13.59 -4.99 12.07
C PHE A 54 14.86 -5.79 12.28
N TRP A 55 14.76 -7.13 12.16
CA TRP A 55 15.89 -8.03 12.34
C TRP A 55 16.98 -7.87 11.29
N LEU A 56 16.61 -7.59 10.03
CA LEU A 56 17.58 -7.32 8.98
C LEU A 56 18.33 -6.00 9.22
N MET A 57 17.63 -4.95 9.64
CA MET A 57 18.25 -3.67 10.02
C MET A 57 19.19 -3.83 11.22
N MET A 58 18.79 -4.59 12.23
CA MET A 58 19.65 -4.86 13.38
C MET A 58 20.88 -5.70 12.99
N LYS A 59 20.70 -6.70 12.11
CA LYS A 59 21.81 -7.51 11.60
C LYS A 59 22.80 -6.69 10.78
N LYS A 60 22.33 -5.72 9.99
CA LYS A 60 23.17 -4.78 9.24
C LYS A 60 24.07 -3.99 10.20
N ASN A 61 23.49 -3.36 11.23
CA ASN A 61 24.24 -2.62 12.24
C ASN A 61 25.27 -3.50 13.00
N LEU A 62 24.97 -4.79 13.20
CA LEU A 62 25.91 -5.74 13.81
C LEU A 62 27.08 -6.13 12.88
N ALA A 63 26.89 -6.03 11.56
CA ALA A 63 27.87 -6.41 10.54
C ALA A 63 28.70 -5.23 10.03
N ASP A 64 28.24 -3.99 10.24
CA ASP A 64 28.95 -2.77 9.85
C ASP A 64 30.29 -2.60 10.60
N ARG A 65 31.14 -1.67 10.14
CA ARG A 65 32.49 -1.44 10.70
C ARG A 65 32.48 -1.15 12.20
N ASP A 66 31.43 -0.47 12.67
CA ASP A 66 31.21 -0.15 14.10
C ASP A 66 30.39 -1.23 14.83
N GLY A 67 30.21 -2.40 14.23
CA GLY A 67 29.37 -3.49 14.75
C GLY A 67 29.83 -4.00 16.12
N ASN A 68 31.12 -3.89 16.46
CA ASN A 68 31.63 -4.23 17.79
C ASN A 68 31.15 -3.25 18.87
N GLU A 69 31.08 -1.96 18.56
CA GLU A 69 30.53 -0.95 19.46
C GLU A 69 29.02 -1.18 19.65
N PHE A 70 28.30 -1.35 18.54
CA PHE A 70 26.86 -1.66 18.57
C PHE A 70 26.56 -2.93 19.36
N LYS A 71 27.36 -3.99 19.19
CA LYS A 71 27.25 -5.24 19.96
C LYS A 71 27.51 -5.05 21.45
N THR A 72 28.41 -4.13 21.82
CA THR A 72 28.69 -3.80 23.22
C THR A 72 27.52 -3.02 23.83
N LYS A 73 27.00 -2.01 23.12
CA LYS A 73 25.77 -1.28 23.48
C LYS A 73 24.59 -2.25 23.64
N MET A 74 24.41 -3.18 22.71
CA MET A 74 23.36 -4.20 22.75
C MET A 74 23.45 -5.09 23.99
N LYS A 75 24.66 -5.55 24.37
CA LYS A 75 24.84 -6.30 25.62
C LYS A 75 24.45 -5.48 26.84
N THR A 76 24.79 -4.19 26.86
CA THR A 76 24.42 -3.26 27.93
C THR A 76 22.91 -3.04 27.99
N TRP A 77 22.25 -2.80 26.85
CA TRP A 77 20.80 -2.68 26.76
C TRP A 77 20.08 -3.94 27.24
N LEU A 78 20.51 -5.13 26.81
CA LEU A 78 19.95 -6.40 27.28
C LEU A 78 20.16 -6.66 28.78
N LYS A 79 21.23 -6.11 29.37
CA LYS A 79 21.43 -6.15 30.82
C LYS A 79 20.50 -5.16 31.53
N ARG A 80 20.36 -3.94 31.01
CA ARG A 80 19.48 -2.88 31.52
C ARG A 80 18.00 -3.22 31.43
N ALA A 81 17.57 -3.86 30.35
CA ALA A 81 16.20 -4.36 30.18
C ALA A 81 15.77 -5.37 31.26
N ARG A 82 16.69 -5.83 32.12
CA ARG A 82 16.35 -6.67 33.28
C ARG A 82 15.91 -5.88 34.50
N THR A 83 16.27 -4.61 34.59
CA THR A 83 16.11 -3.73 35.75
C THR A 83 15.32 -2.47 35.43
N GLU A 84 15.32 -2.04 34.16
CA GLU A 84 14.64 -0.84 33.67
C GLU A 84 13.39 -1.19 32.87
N ALA A 85 12.51 -0.20 32.68
CA ALA A 85 11.32 -0.35 31.85
C ALA A 85 11.70 -0.66 30.39
N SER A 86 11.13 -1.72 29.82
CA SER A 86 11.44 -2.19 28.46
C SER A 86 11.23 -1.10 27.40
N GLU A 87 10.27 -0.20 27.59
CA GLU A 87 9.99 0.90 26.67
C GLU A 87 11.18 1.88 26.54
N VAL A 88 11.85 2.21 27.64
CA VAL A 88 13.01 3.12 27.65
C VAL A 88 14.16 2.50 26.86
N VAL A 89 14.46 1.23 27.15
CA VAL A 89 15.53 0.50 26.47
C VAL A 89 15.19 0.28 24.99
N ALA A 90 13.93 -0.02 24.67
CA ALA A 90 13.47 -0.16 23.29
C ALA A 90 13.63 1.13 22.48
N LYS A 91 13.29 2.30 23.06
CA LYS A 91 13.51 3.61 22.42
C LYS A 91 14.97 3.84 22.08
N GLU A 92 15.89 3.51 22.98
CA GLU A 92 17.33 3.62 22.72
C GLU A 92 17.81 2.69 21.61
N ILE A 93 17.39 1.43 21.62
CA ILE A 93 17.74 0.44 20.59
C ILE A 93 17.23 0.91 19.22
N VAL A 94 15.96 1.27 19.12
CA VAL A 94 15.31 1.72 17.88
C VAL A 94 15.97 2.99 17.35
N SER A 95 16.28 3.95 18.23
CA SER A 95 17.02 5.16 17.88
C SER A 95 18.41 4.83 17.32
N ALA A 96 19.14 3.91 17.95
CA ALA A 96 20.46 3.50 17.49
C ALA A 96 20.44 2.71 16.17
N ILE A 97 19.37 1.95 15.89
CA ILE A 97 19.18 1.26 14.60
C ILE A 97 18.80 2.25 13.49
N GLY A 98 18.11 3.34 13.84
CA GLY A 98 17.60 4.33 12.89
C GLY A 98 16.33 3.88 12.16
N CYS A 99 15.57 2.93 12.70
CA CYS A 99 14.37 2.38 12.05
C CYS A 99 13.06 3.15 12.34
N GLY A 100 13.09 4.17 13.22
CA GLY A 100 11.93 5.00 13.55
C GLY A 100 11.10 4.46 14.72
N SER A 101 10.41 5.36 15.45
CA SER A 101 9.71 5.06 16.70
C SER A 101 8.58 4.02 16.57
N GLU A 102 8.07 3.83 15.36
CA GLU A 102 7.13 2.78 14.98
C GLU A 102 7.59 1.36 15.36
N TYR A 103 8.90 1.08 15.40
CA TYR A 103 9.44 -0.24 15.77
C TYR A 103 9.57 -0.47 17.28
N ILE A 104 9.22 0.50 18.12
CA ILE A 104 9.33 0.37 19.59
C ILE A 104 8.53 -0.83 20.09
N GLY A 105 7.30 -1.04 19.61
CA GLY A 105 6.46 -2.17 20.01
C GLY A 105 7.11 -3.53 19.72
N LEU A 106 7.66 -3.71 18.52
CA LEU A 106 8.40 -4.93 18.15
C LEU A 106 9.67 -5.12 18.98
N CYS A 107 10.38 -4.03 19.28
CA CYS A 107 11.56 -4.10 20.13
C CYS A 107 11.19 -4.44 21.58
N MET A 108 10.06 -3.93 22.10
CA MET A 108 9.56 -4.28 23.43
C MET A 108 9.20 -5.77 23.51
N GLU A 109 8.48 -6.31 22.52
CA GLU A 109 8.15 -7.74 22.41
C GLU A 109 9.41 -8.62 22.53
N MET A 110 10.52 -8.16 21.94
CA MET A 110 11.81 -8.86 22.01
C MET A 110 12.51 -8.76 23.37
N LEU A 111 12.28 -7.70 24.12
CA LEU A 111 12.90 -7.45 25.43
C LEU A 111 12.12 -8.10 26.58
N GLU A 112 10.83 -8.39 26.39
CA GLU A 112 10.01 -9.08 27.37
C GLU A 112 10.57 -10.47 27.72
N LYS A 113 10.40 -10.87 28.99
CA LYS A 113 10.86 -12.16 29.51
C LYS A 113 9.66 -13.09 29.69
N GLY A 114 9.58 -14.17 28.92
CA GLY A 114 8.55 -15.20 29.08
C GLY A 114 8.58 -16.27 27.98
N ASP A 115 7.73 -17.29 28.09
CA ASP A 115 7.53 -18.30 27.02
C ASP A 115 6.75 -17.73 25.81
N ALA A 116 6.07 -16.59 25.99
CA ALA A 116 5.53 -15.76 24.91
C ALA A 116 6.62 -15.28 23.91
N VAL A 117 7.90 -15.31 24.32
CA VAL A 117 9.09 -14.92 23.54
C VAL A 117 9.53 -16.03 22.56
N SER A 118 8.79 -17.15 22.46
CA SER A 118 9.16 -18.26 21.57
C SER A 118 9.34 -17.83 20.11
N ASN A 119 8.49 -16.91 19.63
CA ASN A 119 8.60 -16.35 18.29
C ASN A 119 9.81 -15.43 18.15
N ALA A 120 10.02 -14.48 19.08
CA ALA A 120 11.19 -13.60 19.06
C ALA A 120 12.52 -14.39 19.05
N ARG A 121 12.63 -15.49 19.80
CA ARG A 121 13.81 -16.38 19.79
C ARG A 121 14.05 -17.04 18.44
N ALA A 122 12.99 -17.43 17.73
CA ALA A 122 13.13 -17.98 16.39
C ALA A 122 13.71 -16.93 15.42
N TYR A 123 13.25 -15.68 15.52
CA TYR A 123 13.77 -14.59 14.70
C TYR A 123 15.21 -14.18 15.06
N ILE A 124 15.60 -14.24 16.34
CA ILE A 124 16.99 -14.03 16.78
C ILE A 124 17.93 -15.03 16.07
N LYS A 125 17.52 -16.30 15.98
CA LYS A 125 18.36 -17.39 15.48
C LYS A 125 18.42 -17.43 13.95
N ASP A 126 17.27 -17.37 13.29
CA ASP A 126 17.15 -17.40 11.83
C ASP A 126 15.91 -16.60 11.38
N PRO A 127 16.04 -15.27 11.20
CA PRO A 127 14.91 -14.39 10.95
C PRO A 127 14.20 -14.71 9.64
N MET A 128 14.96 -15.08 8.60
CA MET A 128 14.41 -15.43 7.29
C MET A 128 13.56 -16.70 7.35
N SER A 129 14.04 -17.75 8.03
CA SER A 129 13.26 -18.99 8.13
C SER A 129 12.06 -18.86 9.06
N ALA A 130 12.18 -18.09 10.15
CA ALA A 130 11.08 -17.80 11.06
C ALA A 130 9.95 -17.03 10.35
N ALA A 131 10.29 -15.93 9.68
CA ALA A 131 9.32 -15.12 8.93
C ALA A 131 8.66 -15.92 7.81
N ARG A 132 9.43 -16.70 7.03
CA ARG A 132 8.87 -17.56 5.98
C ARG A 132 7.84 -18.54 6.53
N ARG A 133 8.15 -19.19 7.66
CA ARG A 133 7.23 -20.14 8.28
C ARG A 133 5.93 -19.45 8.71
N ALA A 134 6.03 -18.33 9.42
CA ALA A 134 4.88 -17.58 9.90
C ALA A 134 4.00 -17.05 8.75
N ILE A 135 4.62 -16.49 7.70
CA ILE A 135 3.91 -16.01 6.50
C ILE A 135 3.22 -17.18 5.79
N ARG A 136 3.89 -18.33 5.64
CA ARG A 136 3.31 -19.50 4.99
C ARG A 136 2.13 -20.08 5.77
N GLU A 137 2.26 -20.19 7.09
CA GLU A 137 1.18 -20.65 7.98
C GLU A 137 -0.03 -19.72 7.88
N SER A 138 0.20 -18.40 7.94
CA SER A 138 -0.85 -17.39 7.81
C SER A 138 -1.48 -17.40 6.42
N THR A 139 -0.68 -17.56 5.35
CA THR A 139 -1.17 -17.68 3.97
C THR A 139 -2.02 -18.92 3.79
N ALA A 140 -1.58 -20.07 4.31
CA ALA A 140 -2.34 -21.31 4.20
C ALA A 140 -3.67 -21.23 4.97
N ALA A 141 -3.68 -20.59 6.13
CA ALA A 141 -4.91 -20.38 6.91
C ALA A 141 -5.84 -19.34 6.24
N LEU A 142 -5.28 -18.28 5.66
CA LEU A 142 -6.00 -17.31 4.85
C LEU A 142 -6.71 -18.00 3.68
N LEU A 143 -6.01 -18.82 2.89
CA LEU A 143 -6.58 -19.53 1.75
C LEU A 143 -7.74 -20.45 2.11
N ARG A 144 -7.76 -21.05 3.32
CA ARG A 144 -8.90 -21.85 3.81
C ARG A 144 -10.17 -21.02 4.00
N CYS A 145 -10.05 -19.70 4.12
CA CYS A 145 -11.19 -18.80 4.21
C CYS A 145 -11.87 -18.58 2.84
N TYR A 146 -11.24 -18.93 1.72
CA TYR A 146 -11.73 -18.61 0.37
C TYR A 146 -12.44 -19.80 -0.27
N SER A 147 -13.77 -19.75 -0.26
CA SER A 147 -14.64 -20.60 -1.09
C SER A 147 -15.03 -19.92 -2.40
N SER A 148 -15.11 -18.59 -2.39
CA SER A 148 -15.30 -17.69 -3.54
C SER A 148 -14.21 -16.61 -3.53
N GLN A 149 -14.04 -15.89 -4.63
CA GLN A 149 -13.06 -14.80 -4.74
C GLN A 149 -13.67 -13.62 -5.50
N PHE A 150 -13.73 -12.47 -4.83
CA PHE A 150 -14.25 -11.21 -5.35
C PHE A 150 -13.16 -10.15 -5.20
N LEU A 151 -12.68 -9.58 -6.30
CA LEU A 151 -11.65 -8.54 -6.30
C LEU A 151 -12.31 -7.17 -6.34
N TYR A 152 -11.91 -6.34 -5.39
CA TYR A 152 -12.27 -4.95 -5.26
C TYR A 152 -11.02 -4.09 -5.48
N LEU A 153 -11.23 -2.93 -6.11
CA LEU A 153 -10.26 -1.86 -6.07
C LEU A 153 -10.50 -1.00 -4.84
N ILE A 154 -9.41 -0.47 -4.28
CA ILE A 154 -9.45 0.34 -3.07
C ILE A 154 -9.10 1.78 -3.45
N ASP A 155 -9.96 2.71 -3.06
CA ASP A 155 -9.61 4.13 -3.05
C ASP A 155 -8.56 4.35 -1.96
N GLU A 156 -7.35 4.68 -2.38
CA GLU A 156 -6.20 4.83 -1.48
C GLU A 156 -6.32 6.07 -0.57
N TYR A 157 -7.13 7.06 -0.96
CA TYR A 157 -7.33 8.26 -0.18
C TYR A 157 -8.20 7.99 1.05
N HIS A 158 -9.36 7.35 0.84
CA HIS A 158 -10.31 7.03 1.92
C HIS A 158 -10.06 5.67 2.57
N GLY A 159 -9.37 4.76 1.87
CA GLY A 159 -9.14 3.40 2.29
C GLY A 159 -10.41 2.54 2.27
N VAL A 160 -11.26 2.74 1.26
CA VAL A 160 -12.53 2.02 1.10
C VAL A 160 -12.60 1.32 -0.26
N PRO A 161 -13.32 0.20 -0.39
CA PRO A 161 -13.59 -0.42 -1.67
C PRO A 161 -14.48 0.50 -2.53
N VAL A 162 -14.18 0.61 -3.82
CA VAL A 162 -14.92 1.49 -4.73
C VAL A 162 -16.05 0.73 -5.41
N VAL A 163 -17.20 1.39 -5.51
CA VAL A 163 -18.35 0.96 -6.33
C VAL A 163 -18.34 1.79 -7.61
N SER A 164 -18.63 1.18 -8.74
CA SER A 164 -18.86 1.96 -9.96
C SER A 164 -20.28 2.53 -9.92
N ASP A 165 -20.46 3.85 -10.04
CA ASP A 165 -21.79 4.50 -9.98
C ASP A 165 -22.66 4.27 -11.21
N ASN A 166 -22.12 3.65 -12.26
CA ASN A 166 -22.77 3.49 -13.55
C ASN A 166 -24.04 2.62 -13.56
N SER A 167 -24.46 2.04 -12.43
CA SER A 167 -25.75 1.33 -12.33
C SER A 167 -26.96 2.26 -12.21
N GLN A 168 -26.81 3.52 -11.78
CA GLN A 168 -27.97 4.38 -11.51
C GLN A 168 -28.45 5.20 -12.72
N ASN A 169 -27.66 5.32 -13.79
CA ASN A 169 -28.00 6.15 -14.96
C ASN A 169 -28.42 5.37 -16.23
N ILE A 170 -28.62 4.05 -16.14
CA ILE A 170 -29.13 3.23 -17.28
C ILE A 170 -30.61 2.88 -17.06
N GLU A 171 -31.42 3.86 -16.66
CA GLU A 171 -32.83 3.87 -17.00
C GLU A 171 -32.98 4.80 -18.20
N SER A 172 -33.10 4.27 -19.44
CA SER A 172 -33.90 4.87 -20.55
C SER A 172 -33.46 4.58 -22.01
N ASP A 173 -32.61 3.60 -22.33
CA ASP A 173 -32.48 3.19 -23.75
C ASP A 173 -32.34 1.68 -23.98
N LEU A 174 -33.40 1.08 -24.51
CA LEU A 174 -33.75 -0.34 -24.37
C LEU A 174 -33.30 -1.24 -25.53
N SER A 175 -32.30 -0.87 -26.35
CA SER A 175 -32.06 -1.64 -27.59
C SER A 175 -30.61 -1.90 -28.03
N THR A 176 -29.60 -1.44 -27.31
CA THR A 176 -28.20 -1.66 -27.71
C THR A 176 -27.47 -2.52 -26.69
N VAL A 177 -27.36 -3.82 -27.03
CA VAL A 177 -26.40 -4.82 -26.56
C VAL A 177 -25.86 -4.59 -25.13
N LYS A 178 -26.37 -5.38 -24.17
CA LYS A 178 -25.75 -5.63 -22.85
C LYS A 178 -24.31 -6.12 -23.02
N THR A 179 -23.37 -5.23 -23.31
CA THR A 179 -21.97 -5.47 -22.97
C THR A 179 -21.92 -5.35 -21.47
N THR A 180 -21.80 -6.50 -20.81
CA THR A 180 -21.48 -6.67 -19.40
C THR A 180 -20.11 -6.03 -19.11
N ASN A 181 -20.02 -4.71 -19.23
CA ASN A 181 -18.84 -3.94 -18.91
C ASN A 181 -18.67 -4.04 -17.40
N GLY A 182 -17.78 -4.93 -16.98
CA GLY A 182 -17.63 -5.43 -15.63
C GLY A 182 -17.54 -4.31 -14.62
N MET A 183 -18.62 -4.14 -13.86
CA MET A 183 -18.62 -3.34 -12.64
C MET A 183 -17.97 -4.19 -11.55
N TYR A 184 -17.10 -3.57 -10.75
CA TYR A 184 -16.48 -4.22 -9.60
C TYR A 184 -17.58 -4.62 -8.59
N PRO A 185 -17.43 -5.76 -7.87
CA PRO A 185 -16.25 -6.61 -7.83
C PRO A 185 -16.06 -7.56 -9.01
N LEU A 186 -14.80 -7.80 -9.38
CA LEU A 186 -14.44 -8.84 -10.35
C LEU A 186 -14.50 -10.22 -9.69
N ARG A 187 -15.33 -11.12 -10.22
CA ARG A 187 -15.36 -12.51 -9.76
C ARG A 187 -14.20 -13.28 -10.36
N ILE A 188 -13.33 -13.79 -9.49
CA ILE A 188 -12.15 -14.58 -9.88
C ILE A 188 -12.45 -16.06 -9.69
N ASP A 189 -12.03 -16.89 -10.64
CA ASP A 189 -12.09 -18.34 -10.49
C ASP A 189 -11.07 -18.80 -9.41
N PRO A 190 -11.53 -19.43 -8.31
CA PRO A 190 -10.62 -19.97 -7.30
C PRO A 190 -9.65 -21.02 -7.83
N SER A 191 -9.99 -21.74 -8.91
CA SER A 191 -9.18 -22.79 -9.49
C SER A 191 -7.89 -22.28 -10.14
N ALA A 192 -7.88 -21.01 -10.54
CA ALA A 192 -6.76 -20.38 -11.24
C ALA A 192 -5.54 -20.12 -10.34
N ASN A 193 -5.65 -20.31 -9.02
CA ASN A 193 -4.59 -20.06 -8.03
C ASN A 193 -3.98 -18.64 -8.10
N LEU A 194 -4.69 -17.68 -8.70
CA LEU A 194 -4.24 -16.30 -8.87
C LEU A 194 -4.06 -15.59 -7.52
N LEU A 195 -4.91 -15.90 -6.54
CA LEU A 195 -4.84 -15.35 -5.20
C LEU A 195 -3.46 -15.55 -4.58
N GLN A 196 -2.97 -16.79 -4.53
CA GLN A 196 -1.70 -17.11 -3.87
C GLN A 196 -0.48 -16.59 -4.66
N HIS A 197 -0.52 -16.67 -5.98
CA HIS A 197 0.66 -16.44 -6.82
C HIS A 197 0.79 -15.02 -7.34
N LEU A 198 -0.31 -14.30 -7.54
CA LEU A 198 -0.30 -12.96 -8.10
C LEU A 198 -0.82 -11.91 -7.11
N LEU A 199 -2.00 -12.14 -6.51
CA LEU A 199 -2.76 -11.07 -5.86
C LEU A 199 -2.39 -10.84 -4.39
N LEU A 200 -2.02 -11.89 -3.64
CA LEU A 200 -1.69 -11.79 -2.22
C LEU A 200 -0.58 -10.77 -1.88
N PRO A 201 0.52 -10.64 -2.66
CA PRO A 201 1.48 -9.57 -2.47
C PRO A 201 0.85 -8.17 -2.51
N PHE A 202 -0.02 -7.91 -3.50
CA PHE A 202 -0.71 -6.63 -3.65
C PHE A 202 -1.73 -6.41 -2.53
N MET A 203 -2.44 -7.45 -2.09
CA MET A 203 -3.31 -7.37 -0.91
C MET A 203 -2.51 -6.99 0.34
N ASN A 204 -1.31 -7.55 0.52
CA ASN A 204 -0.49 -7.21 1.68
C ASN A 204 0.06 -5.78 1.60
N ILE A 205 0.46 -5.31 0.42
CA ILE A 205 0.82 -3.90 0.18
C ILE A 205 -0.37 -2.98 0.50
N THR A 206 -1.58 -3.39 0.08
CA THR A 206 -2.82 -2.67 0.38
C THR A 206 -3.05 -2.59 1.90
N VAL A 207 -2.89 -3.69 2.63
CA VAL A 207 -2.98 -3.70 4.12
C VAL A 207 -1.96 -2.75 4.75
N MET A 208 -0.71 -2.74 4.28
CA MET A 208 0.31 -1.80 4.78
C MET A 208 -0.09 -0.35 4.52
N THR A 209 -0.59 -0.05 3.31
CA THR A 209 -1.03 1.29 2.91
C THR A 209 -2.20 1.76 3.76
N LEU A 210 -3.23 0.93 3.91
CA LEU A 210 -4.40 1.24 4.73
C LEU A 210 -4.06 1.43 6.20
N THR A 211 -3.19 0.58 6.75
CA THR A 211 -2.76 0.70 8.15
C THR A 211 -1.82 1.88 8.39
N ALA A 212 -1.11 2.34 7.36
CA ALA A 212 -0.32 3.56 7.40
C ALA A 212 -1.19 4.83 7.40
N VAL A 213 -2.35 4.80 6.75
CA VAL A 213 -3.31 5.91 6.67
C VAL A 213 -4.17 5.99 7.93
N ASP A 214 -4.83 4.89 8.32
CA ASP A 214 -5.84 4.90 9.38
C ASP A 214 -5.77 3.67 10.30
N ARG A 215 -4.57 3.13 10.51
CA ARG A 215 -4.32 2.00 11.43
C ARG A 215 -5.27 0.81 11.15
N LEU A 216 -5.80 0.19 12.20
CA LEU A 216 -6.71 -0.96 12.07
C LEU A 216 -8.07 -0.57 11.46
N TRP A 217 -8.48 0.70 11.55
CA TRP A 217 -9.73 1.18 10.95
C TRP A 217 -9.69 1.18 9.43
N GLY A 218 -8.56 1.57 8.84
CA GLY A 218 -8.37 1.48 7.39
C GLY A 218 -8.55 0.05 6.86
N LEU A 219 -8.03 -0.95 7.59
CA LEU A 219 -8.25 -2.35 7.22
C LEU A 219 -9.69 -2.79 7.46
N ALA A 220 -10.31 -2.39 8.57
CA ALA A 220 -11.70 -2.74 8.88
C ALA A 220 -12.65 -2.26 7.76
N ARG A 221 -12.49 -1.00 7.32
CA ARG A 221 -13.25 -0.43 6.19
C ARG A 221 -13.02 -1.19 4.89
N ALA A 222 -11.76 -1.49 4.54
CA ALA A 222 -11.46 -2.23 3.32
C ALA A 222 -11.98 -3.67 3.30
N LEU A 223 -12.25 -4.27 4.46
CA LEU A 223 -12.88 -5.58 4.58
C LEU A 223 -14.42 -5.51 4.67
N GLY A 224 -14.98 -4.29 4.65
CA GLY A 224 -16.42 -4.02 4.74
C GLY A 224 -16.99 -4.21 6.14
N LEU A 225 -16.20 -4.09 7.21
CA LEU A 225 -16.75 -4.17 8.57
C LEU A 225 -17.57 -2.90 8.88
N PRO A 226 -18.85 -3.02 9.29
CA PRO A 226 -19.66 -1.86 9.65
C PRO A 226 -19.03 -1.08 10.80
N ARG A 227 -19.21 0.25 10.83
CA ARG A 227 -18.61 1.08 11.90
C ARG A 227 -19.08 0.68 13.29
N SER A 228 -20.32 0.20 13.39
CA SER A 228 -20.92 -0.32 14.63
C SER A 228 -20.22 -1.57 15.18
N HIS A 229 -19.52 -2.35 14.34
CA HIS A 229 -18.77 -3.53 14.79
C HIS A 229 -17.48 -3.15 15.52
N GLY A 230 -16.90 -1.99 15.20
CA GLY A 230 -15.61 -1.56 15.75
C GLY A 230 -14.43 -2.42 15.31
N ILE A 231 -13.29 -2.23 15.98
CA ILE A 231 -12.07 -3.01 15.73
C ILE A 231 -12.14 -4.34 16.48
N PRO A 232 -12.04 -5.49 15.78
CA PRO A 232 -12.02 -6.80 16.44
C PRO A 232 -10.88 -6.93 17.45
N GLU A 233 -11.18 -7.43 18.65
CA GLU A 233 -10.17 -7.59 19.72
C GLU A 233 -8.97 -8.43 19.29
N LYS A 234 -9.21 -9.49 18.50
CA LYS A 234 -8.18 -10.38 17.94
C LYS A 234 -7.13 -9.66 17.08
N TRP A 235 -7.41 -8.44 16.62
CA TRP A 235 -6.48 -7.66 15.80
C TRP A 235 -5.56 -6.77 16.63
N ARG A 236 -5.90 -6.50 17.90
CA ARG A 236 -5.12 -5.60 18.77
C ARG A 236 -3.69 -6.09 18.98
N ASP A 237 -3.48 -7.40 19.03
CA ASP A 237 -2.14 -8.01 19.12
C ASP A 237 -1.24 -7.67 17.92
N ALA A 238 -1.82 -7.29 16.79
CA ALA A 238 -1.07 -6.90 15.59
C ALA A 238 -0.63 -5.43 15.59
N GLU A 239 -1.11 -4.59 16.52
CA GLU A 239 -0.79 -3.16 16.57
C GLU A 239 0.72 -2.90 16.63
N ALA A 240 1.46 -3.71 17.37
CA ALA A 240 2.92 -3.63 17.45
C ALA A 240 3.61 -3.82 16.10
N GLY A 241 2.99 -4.56 15.16
CA GLY A 241 3.49 -4.79 13.81
C GLY A 241 3.11 -3.72 12.79
N LEU A 242 2.29 -2.73 13.17
CA LEU A 242 1.86 -1.64 12.29
C LEU A 242 2.91 -0.54 12.21
N VAL A 243 4.03 -0.87 11.57
CA VAL A 243 5.21 -0.01 11.52
C VAL A 243 5.15 1.07 10.43
N HIS A 244 4.19 0.97 9.50
CA HIS A 244 4.07 1.92 8.39
C HIS A 244 3.34 3.20 8.81
N LYS A 245 3.74 4.31 8.19
CA LYS A 245 3.12 5.62 8.38
C LYS A 245 2.94 6.31 7.04
N LYS A 246 1.88 7.10 6.91
CA LYS A 246 1.54 7.85 5.69
C LYS A 246 2.68 8.77 5.21
N ASP A 247 3.47 9.32 6.12
CA ASP A 247 4.61 10.20 5.85
C ASP A 247 5.90 9.47 5.41
N LYS A 248 5.94 8.12 5.49
CA LYS A 248 7.12 7.30 5.16
C LYS A 248 6.79 6.15 4.21
N PRO A 249 6.45 6.44 2.95
CA PRO A 249 6.08 5.43 1.97
C PRO A 249 7.23 4.48 1.59
N SER A 250 8.48 4.90 1.74
CA SER A 250 9.66 4.07 1.46
C SER A 250 9.63 2.75 2.23
N SER A 251 9.05 2.76 3.43
CA SER A 251 8.88 1.56 4.25
C SER A 251 8.00 0.48 3.58
N ILE A 252 7.00 0.88 2.78
CA ILE A 252 6.10 -0.05 2.08
C ILE A 252 6.83 -0.67 0.89
N ALA A 253 7.58 0.14 0.13
CA ALA A 253 8.38 -0.35 -0.98
C ALA A 253 9.47 -1.35 -0.53
N GLU A 254 10.15 -1.07 0.59
CA GLU A 254 11.12 -1.99 1.19
C GLU A 254 10.49 -3.33 1.57
N PHE A 255 9.25 -3.32 2.05
CA PHE A 255 8.53 -4.54 2.42
C PHE A 255 8.08 -5.34 1.20
N ALA A 256 7.64 -4.67 0.13
CA ALA A 256 7.34 -5.32 -1.14
C ALA A 256 8.57 -6.11 -1.65
N VAL A 257 9.75 -5.47 -1.63
CA VAL A 257 11.02 -6.12 -1.98
C VAL A 257 11.31 -7.32 -1.07
N LEU A 258 11.07 -7.19 0.23
CA LEU A 258 11.30 -8.27 1.19
C LEU A 258 10.39 -9.47 0.93
N HIS A 259 9.10 -9.24 0.63
CA HIS A 259 8.17 -10.29 0.21
C HIS A 259 8.65 -11.01 -1.05
N ASP A 260 9.13 -10.26 -2.05
CA ASP A 260 9.67 -10.84 -3.27
C ASP A 260 10.89 -11.73 -3.01
N VAL A 261 11.79 -11.30 -2.12
CA VAL A 261 12.97 -12.10 -1.73
C VAL A 261 12.54 -13.41 -1.07
N ILE A 262 11.55 -13.37 -0.17
CA ILE A 262 11.00 -14.58 0.47
C ILE A 262 10.42 -15.52 -0.60
N ARG A 263 9.60 -14.99 -1.50
CA ARG A 263 8.94 -15.76 -2.57
C ARG A 263 9.91 -16.34 -3.58
N ARG A 264 10.88 -15.57 -4.07
CA ARG A 264 11.90 -16.06 -5.01
C ARG A 264 12.66 -17.23 -4.42
N ARG A 265 12.98 -17.18 -3.13
CA ARG A 265 13.65 -18.30 -2.44
C ARG A 265 12.76 -19.54 -2.34
N GLU A 266 11.45 -19.39 -2.17
CA GLU A 266 10.51 -20.51 -2.21
C GLU A 266 10.39 -21.13 -3.61
N ARG A 267 10.27 -20.31 -4.66
CA ARG A 267 10.28 -20.78 -6.05
C ARG A 267 11.52 -21.61 -6.36
N ARG A 268 12.70 -21.11 -5.97
CA ARG A 268 13.98 -21.83 -6.13
C ARG A 268 14.02 -23.14 -5.33
N ALA A 269 13.49 -23.16 -4.11
CA ALA A 269 13.44 -24.37 -3.30
C ALA A 269 12.50 -25.43 -3.91
N ALA A 270 11.35 -25.01 -4.44
CA ALA A 270 10.40 -25.89 -5.12
C ALA A 270 11.00 -26.48 -6.41
N LEU A 271 11.68 -25.66 -7.23
CA LEU A 271 12.39 -26.12 -8.43
C LEU A 271 13.48 -27.14 -8.11
N ARG A 272 14.27 -26.91 -7.05
CA ARG A 272 15.27 -27.89 -6.59
C ARG A 272 14.63 -29.21 -6.18
N LYS A 273 13.52 -29.16 -5.42
CA LYS A 273 12.79 -30.36 -5.02
C LYS A 273 12.24 -31.13 -6.23
N ALA A 274 11.70 -30.43 -7.23
CA ALA A 274 11.21 -31.05 -8.47
C ALA A 274 12.34 -31.73 -9.25
N ARG A 275 13.51 -31.09 -9.36
CA ARG A 275 14.69 -31.68 -10.03
C ARG A 275 15.21 -32.92 -9.30
N MET A 276 15.27 -32.90 -7.98
CA MET A 276 15.73 -34.07 -7.20
C MET A 276 14.69 -35.19 -7.16
N GLY A 277 13.39 -34.87 -7.17
CA GLY A 277 12.32 -35.87 -7.25
C GLY A 277 12.22 -36.58 -8.61
N SER A 278 12.78 -35.98 -9.67
CA SER A 278 12.83 -36.57 -11.01
C SER A 278 14.02 -37.51 -11.22
N ALA A 279 15.02 -37.52 -10.32
CA ALA A 279 16.26 -38.30 -10.48
C ALA A 279 16.24 -39.66 -9.77
N SER A 280 15.10 -40.08 -9.18
CA SER A 280 14.99 -41.28 -8.34
C SER A 280 13.93 -42.28 -8.82
N MET A 281 13.62 -42.29 -10.12
CA MET A 281 12.64 -43.23 -10.70
C MET A 281 12.96 -43.55 -12.16
N GLY A 282 14.23 -43.88 -12.42
CA GLY A 282 14.72 -44.18 -13.78
C GLY A 282 15.99 -44.99 -13.75
N ASP A 283 15.96 -46.15 -13.10
CA ASP A 283 16.81 -47.28 -13.48
C ASP A 283 16.12 -48.59 -13.05
N LEU A 284 16.00 -49.54 -13.99
CA LEU A 284 15.18 -50.78 -13.99
C LEU A 284 13.65 -50.53 -13.95
N TYR A 285 12.86 -50.68 -15.02
CA TYR A 285 12.85 -51.74 -16.04
C TYR A 285 12.36 -51.20 -17.38
N THR A 286 13.09 -51.56 -18.44
CA THR A 286 12.67 -51.48 -19.84
C THR A 286 12.14 -52.84 -20.23
N GLU A 287 10.91 -52.86 -20.76
CA GLU A 287 10.19 -53.86 -21.56
C GLU A 287 8.70 -53.62 -21.26
N ASP A 288 7.74 -53.57 -22.15
CA ASP A 288 7.62 -53.61 -23.61
C ASP A 288 6.14 -53.23 -23.87
N ASP A 289 5.82 -52.88 -25.12
CA ASP A 289 4.49 -52.92 -25.73
C ASP A 289 3.49 -51.75 -25.56
N GLY A 290 3.38 -50.96 -26.65
CA GLY A 290 2.17 -50.96 -27.47
C GLY A 290 0.95 -50.08 -27.11
N SER A 291 0.62 -49.16 -28.02
CA SER A 291 -0.72 -48.58 -28.29
C SER A 291 -1.27 -47.49 -27.35
N SER A 292 -2.11 -46.52 -27.74
CA SER A 292 -2.28 -45.66 -28.91
C SER A 292 -3.33 -44.59 -28.52
N ILE A 293 -3.34 -43.44 -29.23
CA ILE A 293 -4.48 -42.51 -29.45
C ILE A 293 -4.92 -41.54 -28.31
N ASN A 294 -4.48 -40.29 -28.44
CA ASN A 294 -5.26 -39.03 -28.60
C ASN A 294 -6.62 -38.85 -27.87
N THR A 295 -6.81 -37.75 -27.12
CA THR A 295 -7.39 -36.45 -27.59
C THR A 295 -7.86 -35.53 -26.44
N GLY A 296 -7.51 -34.23 -26.56
CA GLY A 296 -8.45 -33.12 -26.37
C GLY A 296 -8.86 -32.69 -24.96
N SER A 297 -8.07 -31.82 -24.31
CA SER A 297 -8.64 -30.77 -23.44
C SER A 297 -7.72 -29.56 -23.41
N ARG A 298 -8.07 -28.53 -24.20
CA ARG A 298 -7.43 -27.22 -24.28
C ARG A 298 -8.41 -26.18 -23.73
N SER A 299 -8.22 -25.78 -22.48
CA SER A 299 -8.73 -24.51 -21.95
C SER A 299 -8.13 -24.25 -20.57
N ALA A 300 -7.64 -23.02 -20.36
CA ALA A 300 -6.98 -22.48 -19.15
C ALA A 300 -5.48 -22.77 -18.91
N GLY A 301 -4.71 -22.98 -19.98
CA GLY A 301 -3.24 -23.19 -19.91
C GLY A 301 -2.44 -22.23 -20.78
N MET A 302 -2.53 -20.92 -20.55
CA MET A 302 -1.65 -19.93 -21.20
C MET A 302 -0.98 -18.99 -20.18
N LEU A 303 -0.45 -19.57 -19.10
CA LEU A 303 0.75 -19.03 -18.46
C LEU A 303 1.91 -19.93 -18.89
N SER A 304 2.40 -19.65 -20.09
CA SER A 304 3.51 -20.34 -20.73
C SER A 304 4.71 -20.40 -19.79
N LYS A 305 5.04 -21.62 -19.38
CA LYS A 305 6.26 -22.01 -18.69
C LYS A 305 7.41 -21.88 -19.70
N GLY A 306 7.82 -20.63 -19.97
CA GLY A 306 8.99 -20.34 -20.78
C GLY A 306 10.22 -20.92 -20.10
N ASP A 307 10.88 -21.84 -20.79
CA ASP A 307 12.14 -22.43 -20.38
C ASP A 307 13.23 -21.34 -20.49
N SER A 308 13.42 -20.59 -19.41
CA SER A 308 14.38 -19.49 -19.35
C SER A 308 15.69 -19.98 -18.73
N THR A 309 16.66 -20.24 -19.60
CA THR A 309 18.09 -20.17 -19.29
C THR A 309 18.43 -18.80 -18.70
N ASP A 310 19.09 -18.84 -17.54
CA ASP A 310 19.94 -17.82 -16.91
C ASP A 310 19.82 -16.38 -17.44
N ALA A 311 18.92 -15.59 -16.83
CA ALA A 311 18.92 -14.13 -16.95
C ALA A 311 18.66 -13.53 -15.56
N GLY A 312 19.74 -13.12 -14.90
CA GLY A 312 19.68 -12.27 -13.73
C GLY A 312 19.10 -10.89 -14.08
N GLU A 313 18.38 -10.32 -13.13
CA GLU A 313 18.05 -8.88 -12.99
C GLU A 313 16.82 -8.26 -13.67
N SER A 314 16.07 -8.91 -14.58
CA SER A 314 14.84 -8.29 -15.14
C SER A 314 13.50 -8.74 -14.52
N ASP A 315 13.50 -9.47 -13.41
CA ASP A 315 12.31 -10.18 -12.92
C ASP A 315 11.25 -9.31 -12.22
N GLY A 316 11.59 -8.09 -11.75
CA GLY A 316 10.64 -7.19 -11.08
C GLY A 316 9.52 -6.67 -12.01
N TYR A 317 9.77 -6.67 -13.32
CA TYR A 317 8.74 -6.40 -14.32
C TYR A 317 7.76 -7.57 -14.47
N SER A 318 8.01 -8.74 -13.90
CA SER A 318 7.16 -9.91 -14.10
C SER A 318 5.83 -9.78 -13.36
N GLU A 319 5.81 -9.33 -12.10
CA GLU A 319 4.61 -9.29 -11.27
C GLU A 319 3.68 -8.15 -11.68
N MET A 320 4.22 -6.96 -11.91
CA MET A 320 3.44 -5.82 -12.43
C MET A 320 2.89 -6.10 -13.83
N ARG A 321 3.67 -6.77 -14.69
CA ARG A 321 3.19 -7.17 -16.02
C ARG A 321 2.14 -8.28 -15.93
N GLN A 322 2.26 -9.21 -15.00
CA GLN A 322 1.22 -10.21 -14.74
C GLN A 322 -0.07 -9.54 -14.24
N LEU A 323 0.05 -8.53 -13.37
CA LEU A 323 -1.10 -7.76 -12.92
C LEU A 323 -1.73 -6.96 -14.07
N GLU A 324 -0.92 -6.39 -14.95
CA GLU A 324 -1.42 -5.73 -16.16
C GLU A 324 -2.15 -6.70 -17.09
N MET A 325 -1.58 -7.89 -17.34
CA MET A 325 -2.23 -8.92 -18.14
C MET A 325 -3.55 -9.35 -17.49
N PHE A 326 -3.56 -9.52 -16.16
CA PHE A 326 -4.77 -9.80 -15.41
C PHE A 326 -5.84 -8.72 -15.65
N PHE A 327 -5.52 -7.44 -15.48
CA PHE A 327 -6.49 -6.37 -15.74
C PHE A 327 -6.89 -6.29 -17.21
N ARG A 328 -5.98 -6.54 -18.16
CA ARG A 328 -6.35 -6.58 -19.57
C ARG A 328 -7.39 -7.67 -19.87
N ASP A 329 -7.31 -8.80 -19.16
CA ASP A 329 -8.19 -9.94 -19.38
C ASP A 329 -9.53 -9.80 -18.62
N TYR A 330 -9.56 -9.12 -17.47
CA TYR A 330 -10.77 -8.97 -16.62
C TYR A 330 -11.43 -7.58 -16.66
N ASP A 331 -10.69 -6.53 -17.00
CA ASP A 331 -11.13 -5.15 -17.23
C ASP A 331 -10.45 -4.60 -18.50
N SER A 332 -10.88 -5.10 -19.65
CA SER A 332 -10.29 -4.76 -20.95
C SER A 332 -10.41 -3.28 -21.32
N LEU A 333 -11.41 -2.60 -20.76
CA LEU A 333 -11.65 -1.17 -20.96
C LEU A 333 -10.77 -0.30 -20.06
N ARG A 334 -10.15 -0.88 -19.02
CA ARG A 334 -9.26 -0.19 -18.08
C ARG A 334 -9.98 0.97 -17.38
N VAL A 335 -11.26 0.76 -17.04
CA VAL A 335 -12.07 1.76 -16.34
C VAL A 335 -11.65 1.83 -14.88
N PHE A 336 -11.19 0.71 -14.29
CA PHE A 336 -10.70 0.64 -12.93
C PHE A 336 -11.67 1.22 -11.89
N SER A 337 -12.98 1.00 -12.09
CA SER A 337 -14.04 1.58 -11.27
C SER A 337 -13.95 3.11 -11.15
N ASP A 338 -13.60 3.78 -12.25
CA ASP A 338 -13.47 5.24 -12.34
C ASP A 338 -12.37 5.82 -11.43
N LEU A 339 -11.45 4.97 -10.95
CA LEU A 339 -10.28 5.42 -10.21
C LEU A 339 -9.28 6.08 -11.15
N ARG A 340 -8.80 7.26 -10.75
CA ARG A 340 -7.69 7.96 -11.41
C ARG A 340 -6.46 7.97 -10.53
N ARG A 341 -5.31 7.85 -11.21
CA ARG A 341 -4.01 7.99 -10.58
C ARG A 341 -3.66 9.47 -10.45
N VAL A 342 -3.52 9.94 -9.23
CA VAL A 342 -3.07 11.30 -8.90
C VAL A 342 -1.66 11.24 -8.37
N SER A 343 -0.77 12.09 -8.90
CA SER A 343 0.58 12.29 -8.38
C SER A 343 0.77 13.73 -7.93
N ASP A 344 1.58 13.94 -6.90
CA ASP A 344 1.95 15.26 -6.37
C ASP A 344 2.82 16.12 -7.33
N GLY A 345 3.13 15.62 -8.53
CA GLY A 345 3.97 16.30 -9.53
C GLY A 345 5.47 16.20 -9.27
N ASN A 346 5.89 15.61 -8.15
CA ASN A 346 7.29 15.28 -7.92
C ASN A 346 7.63 14.00 -8.68
N GLU A 347 8.73 13.97 -9.45
CA GLU A 347 9.17 12.77 -10.18
C GLU A 347 9.35 11.54 -9.28
N LYS A 348 9.63 11.78 -8.00
CA LYS A 348 9.78 10.75 -6.95
C LYS A 348 8.58 10.67 -6.00
N GLY A 349 7.57 11.49 -6.24
CA GLY A 349 6.41 11.59 -5.39
C GLY A 349 5.53 10.36 -5.47
N LEU A 350 4.72 10.19 -4.42
CA LEU A 350 3.75 9.11 -4.40
C LEU A 350 2.63 9.43 -5.36
N ALA A 351 2.22 8.41 -6.10
CA ALA A 351 0.97 8.46 -6.82
C ALA A 351 -0.03 7.54 -6.12
N ILE A 352 -1.23 8.04 -5.91
CA ILE A 352 -2.34 7.31 -5.31
C ILE A 352 -3.45 7.12 -6.34
N TRP A 353 -4.26 6.07 -6.18
CA TRP A 353 -5.48 5.87 -6.96
C TRP A 353 -6.69 6.30 -6.13
N THR A 354 -7.50 7.23 -6.65
CA THR A 354 -8.67 7.77 -5.96
C THR A 354 -9.76 8.17 -6.97
N THR A 355 -10.98 8.46 -6.50
CA THR A 355 -12.12 8.79 -7.36
C THR A 355 -12.01 10.21 -7.93
N ASP A 356 -12.69 10.46 -9.05
CA ASP A 356 -12.70 11.77 -9.71
C ASP A 356 -13.16 12.90 -8.80
N GLU A 357 -14.19 12.64 -7.97
CA GLU A 357 -14.69 13.59 -6.97
C GLU A 357 -13.60 14.02 -5.99
N VAL A 358 -12.76 13.07 -5.54
CA VAL A 358 -11.64 13.36 -4.65
C VAL A 358 -10.57 14.16 -5.38
N VAL A 359 -10.29 13.83 -6.65
CA VAL A 359 -9.34 14.59 -7.47
C VAL A 359 -9.77 16.04 -7.60
N GLU A 360 -11.04 16.29 -7.93
CA GLU A 360 -11.60 17.64 -8.06
C GLU A 360 -11.53 18.40 -6.74
N LYS A 361 -11.88 17.73 -5.63
CA LYS A 361 -11.76 18.31 -4.29
C LYS A 361 -10.31 18.67 -3.96
N MET A 362 -9.35 17.77 -4.22
CA MET A 362 -7.93 18.03 -3.99
C MET A 362 -7.42 19.22 -4.82
N GLN A 363 -7.87 19.36 -6.06
CA GLN A 363 -7.53 20.51 -6.90
C GLN A 363 -8.12 21.81 -6.33
N SER A 364 -9.38 21.79 -5.91
CA SER A 364 -10.04 22.93 -5.27
C SER A 364 -9.33 23.36 -3.98
N ASP A 365 -8.93 22.40 -3.13
CA ASP A 365 -8.20 22.68 -1.88
C ASP A 365 -6.83 23.33 -2.16
N VAL A 366 -6.13 22.90 -3.22
CA VAL A 366 -4.85 23.49 -3.64
C VAL A 366 -5.02 24.92 -4.15
N GLU A 367 -6.07 25.18 -4.94
CA GLU A 367 -6.41 26.53 -5.39
C GLU A 367 -6.75 27.45 -4.22
N LEU A 368 -7.56 26.96 -3.28
CA LEU A 368 -7.93 27.69 -2.07
C LEU A 368 -6.69 28.04 -1.23
N ALA A 369 -5.81 27.07 -0.98
CA ALA A 369 -4.56 27.29 -0.24
C ALA A 369 -3.64 28.32 -0.91
N THR A 370 -3.64 28.35 -2.25
CA THR A 370 -2.89 29.33 -3.04
C THR A 370 -3.46 30.74 -2.85
N ILE A 371 -4.79 30.87 -2.93
CA ILE A 371 -5.49 32.15 -2.69
C ILE A 371 -5.26 32.64 -1.27
N GLU A 372 -5.38 31.76 -0.26
CA GLU A 372 -5.15 32.11 1.15
C GLU A 372 -3.71 32.54 1.43
N THR A 373 -2.74 31.88 0.80
CA THR A 373 -1.33 32.25 0.91
C THR A 373 -1.10 33.64 0.30
N ARG A 374 -1.65 33.89 -0.89
CA ARG A 374 -1.56 35.21 -1.52
C ARG A 374 -2.24 36.30 -0.69
N LEU A 375 -3.38 35.98 -0.07
CA LEU A 375 -4.09 36.90 0.82
C LEU A 375 -3.28 37.22 2.08
N ARG A 376 -2.58 36.24 2.67
CA ARG A 376 -1.66 36.47 3.80
C ARG A 376 -0.49 37.37 3.42
N GLU A 377 0.09 37.17 2.25
CA GLU A 377 1.15 38.04 1.72
C GLU A 377 0.67 39.48 1.53
N LEU A 378 -0.48 39.67 0.87
CA LEU A 378 -1.07 41.00 0.65
C LEU A 378 -1.41 41.71 1.97
N LYS A 379 -1.91 40.98 2.98
CA LYS A 379 -2.12 41.53 4.32
C LYS A 379 -0.81 41.98 4.96
N LYS A 380 0.27 41.21 4.79
CA LYS A 380 1.61 41.58 5.28
C LYS A 380 2.14 42.83 4.57
N GLU A 381 2.04 42.89 3.24
CA GLU A 381 2.42 44.08 2.45
C GLU A 381 1.62 45.33 2.85
N LEU A 382 0.32 45.18 3.15
CA LEU A 382 -0.53 46.28 3.60
C LEU A 382 -0.07 46.82 4.97
N LEU A 383 0.26 45.94 5.91
CA LEU A 383 0.80 46.35 7.22
C LEU A 383 2.14 47.08 7.07
N GLU A 384 3.02 46.61 6.18
CA GLU A 384 4.28 47.28 5.88
C GLU A 384 4.05 48.67 5.26
N ARG A 385 3.11 48.81 4.31
CA ARG A 385 2.73 50.12 3.76
C ARG A 385 2.19 51.07 4.82
N ASN A 386 1.34 50.58 5.74
CA ASN A 386 0.80 51.41 6.82
C ASN A 386 1.91 51.89 7.78
N LYS A 387 2.90 51.04 8.06
CA LYS A 387 4.08 51.42 8.86
C LYS A 387 4.87 52.53 8.17
N LEU A 388 5.16 52.37 6.87
CA LEU A 388 5.86 53.39 6.07
C LEU A 388 5.05 54.70 6.00
N GLN A 389 3.73 54.64 5.87
CA GLN A 389 2.87 55.82 5.88
C GLN A 389 2.88 56.55 7.23
N GLY A 390 2.94 55.80 8.33
CA GLY A 390 3.16 56.34 9.67
C GLY A 390 4.50 57.08 9.79
N GLU A 391 5.57 56.48 9.27
CA GLU A 391 6.92 57.08 9.26
C GLU A 391 6.98 58.35 8.40
N ILE A 392 6.39 58.35 7.20
CA ILE A 392 6.29 59.55 6.35
C ILE A 392 5.56 60.68 7.09
N SER A 393 4.47 60.34 7.79
CA SER A 393 3.69 61.33 8.55
C SER A 393 4.50 61.92 9.69
N HIS A 394 5.24 61.10 10.43
CA HIS A 394 6.15 61.53 11.49
C HIS A 394 7.28 62.44 10.94
N LEU A 395 7.92 62.04 9.84
CA LEU A 395 8.97 62.84 9.20
C LEU A 395 8.45 64.19 8.69
N ARG A 396 7.22 64.25 8.16
CA ARG A 396 6.59 65.51 7.74
C ARG A 396 6.35 66.47 8.90
N ILE A 397 5.93 65.96 10.06
CA ILE A 397 5.76 66.78 11.28
C ILE A 397 7.11 67.36 11.69
N ARG A 398 8.14 66.51 11.83
CA ARG A 398 9.49 66.92 12.20
C ARG A 398 10.11 67.94 11.24
N ALA A 399 9.89 67.76 9.94
CA ALA A 399 10.37 68.71 8.93
C ALA A 399 9.72 70.09 9.05
N ARG A 400 8.47 70.16 9.52
CA ARG A 400 7.77 71.43 9.80
C ARG A 400 8.34 72.10 11.05
N GLU A 401 8.50 71.34 12.14
CA GLU A 401 9.10 71.85 13.39
C GLU A 401 10.50 72.45 13.17
N LEU A 402 11.34 71.79 12.36
CA LEU A 402 12.67 72.31 12.03
C LEU A 402 12.61 73.61 11.22
N LYS A 403 11.69 73.71 10.25
CA LYS A 403 11.48 74.95 9.48
C LYS A 403 11.02 76.11 10.36
N ASP A 404 10.13 75.83 11.30
CA ASP A 404 9.62 76.85 12.21
C ASP A 404 10.74 77.32 13.16
N SER A 405 11.66 76.44 13.57
CA SER A 405 12.83 76.81 14.39
C SER A 405 13.92 77.61 13.65
N GLU A 406 14.06 77.45 12.34
CA GLU A 406 14.98 78.29 11.53
C GLU A 406 14.45 79.71 11.32
N SER A 407 13.14 79.93 11.42
CA SER A 407 12.50 81.25 11.30
C SER A 407 12.72 82.16 12.52
N GLU A 408 13.28 81.65 13.63
CA GLU A 408 13.53 82.44 14.85
C GLU A 408 14.96 82.98 14.97
N VAL A 409 15.80 82.84 13.94
CA VAL A 409 17.10 83.52 13.90
C VAL A 409 16.89 84.99 13.47
N PRO A 410 17.19 86.00 14.32
CA PRO A 410 16.97 87.40 13.99
C PRO A 410 17.82 87.82 12.78
N GLU A 411 17.17 88.28 11.71
CA GLU A 411 17.79 88.98 10.59
C GLU A 411 18.52 90.23 11.09
N ALA A 412 19.81 90.08 11.38
CA ALA A 412 20.75 91.18 11.46
C ALA A 412 21.74 91.06 10.30
N TYR A 413 21.61 91.96 9.33
CA TYR A 413 22.63 92.40 8.38
C TYR A 413 23.11 91.41 7.29
N ASN A 414 22.62 91.59 6.06
CA ASN A 414 23.52 92.07 5.00
C ASN A 414 22.76 92.56 3.76
N GLY A 415 22.90 93.85 3.47
CA GLY A 415 22.61 94.41 2.17
C GLY A 415 23.75 94.13 1.20
N HIS A 416 23.48 93.38 0.14
CA HIS A 416 24.19 93.54 -1.12
C HIS A 416 23.19 93.46 -2.27
N ALA A 417 23.02 94.58 -2.96
CA ALA A 417 22.33 94.69 -4.22
C ALA A 417 22.98 93.76 -5.26
N ARG A 418 22.19 92.89 -5.89
CA ARG A 418 22.50 92.33 -7.21
C ARG A 418 21.24 91.91 -7.95
N GLU A 419 20.99 92.70 -9.00
CA GLU A 419 20.63 92.29 -10.36
C GLU A 419 19.29 91.56 -10.62
N PRO A 420 18.42 92.11 -11.48
CA PRO A 420 17.15 91.47 -11.85
C PRO A 420 17.40 90.24 -12.72
N LEU A 421 16.99 89.07 -12.22
CA LEU A 421 16.93 87.85 -13.02
C LEU A 421 15.78 87.91 -14.03
N PRO A 422 15.97 87.38 -15.26
CA PRO A 422 14.95 87.36 -16.30
C PRO A 422 13.74 86.48 -15.93
N PRO A 423 12.58 86.71 -16.56
CA PRO A 423 11.36 85.97 -16.26
C PRO A 423 11.52 84.46 -16.50
N PRO A 424 10.87 83.61 -15.68
CA PRO A 424 10.95 82.17 -15.82
C PRO A 424 10.37 81.71 -17.18
N PRO A 425 10.98 80.71 -17.84
CA PRO A 425 10.41 80.11 -19.02
C PRO A 425 9.08 79.43 -18.69
N PRO A 426 8.13 79.38 -19.66
CA PRO A 426 6.84 78.73 -19.47
C PRO A 426 6.99 77.24 -19.12
N PRO A 427 6.08 76.68 -18.31
CA PRO A 427 6.14 75.29 -17.91
C PRO A 427 6.06 74.37 -19.13
N PRO A 428 6.83 73.26 -19.16
CA PRO A 428 6.74 72.29 -20.24
C PRO A 428 5.33 71.68 -20.29
N PRO A 429 4.81 71.40 -21.51
CA PRO A 429 3.51 70.76 -21.66
C PRO A 429 3.51 69.40 -20.94
N PRO A 430 2.34 68.97 -20.42
CA PRO A 430 2.21 67.67 -19.78
C PRO A 430 2.65 66.57 -20.75
N PRO A 431 3.34 65.52 -20.27
CA PRO A 431 3.79 64.44 -21.13
C PRO A 431 2.59 63.83 -21.84
N SER A 432 2.61 63.91 -23.17
CA SER A 432 1.67 63.24 -24.05
C SER A 432 1.54 61.79 -23.61
N GLN A 433 0.29 61.36 -23.38
CA GLN A 433 -0.06 59.96 -23.22
C GLN A 433 0.48 59.20 -24.44
N THR A 434 1.68 58.65 -24.30
CA THR A 434 2.21 57.69 -25.24
C THR A 434 1.43 56.42 -24.98
N GLN A 435 0.40 56.20 -25.78
CA GLN A 435 -0.19 54.90 -25.97
C GLN A 435 0.94 53.92 -26.30
N LYS A 436 1.42 53.19 -25.29
CA LYS A 436 1.98 51.87 -25.54
C LYS A 436 0.80 51.00 -25.95
N GLN A 437 0.53 50.97 -27.25
CA GLN A 437 -0.04 49.78 -27.89
C GLN A 437 0.87 48.62 -27.49
N ILE A 438 0.44 47.82 -26.52
CA ILE A 438 0.90 46.44 -26.44
C ILE A 438 0.21 45.74 -27.60
N GLN A 439 0.95 45.69 -28.70
CA GLN A 439 0.70 44.80 -29.82
C GLN A 439 0.98 43.38 -29.33
N THR A 440 -0.02 42.72 -28.76
CA THR A 440 -0.03 41.26 -28.63
C THR A 440 -0.20 40.70 -30.04
N GLN A 441 0.94 40.41 -30.70
CA GLN A 441 0.95 39.46 -31.81
C GLN A 441 0.47 38.10 -31.29
N PRO A 442 -0.50 37.44 -31.95
CA PRO A 442 -0.72 36.03 -31.78
C PRO A 442 0.38 35.27 -32.55
N SER A 443 1.19 34.51 -31.83
CA SER A 443 2.08 33.50 -32.40
C SER A 443 1.25 32.46 -33.14
N ARG A 444 1.09 32.67 -34.45
CA ARG A 444 0.67 31.66 -35.43
C ARG A 444 1.92 30.97 -35.94
N THR A 445 2.06 29.69 -35.63
CA THR A 445 2.76 28.60 -36.37
C THR A 445 2.88 27.46 -35.36
N SER A 446 2.31 26.27 -35.55
CA SER A 446 2.19 25.50 -36.77
C SER A 446 1.00 24.53 -36.69
N GLU A 447 0.03 24.73 -37.57
CA GLU A 447 -0.76 23.63 -38.11
C GLU A 447 0.13 22.84 -39.08
N GLY A 448 0.12 21.52 -38.95
CA GLY A 448 0.94 20.67 -39.80
C GLY A 448 0.77 19.19 -39.52
N ARG A 449 -0.45 18.64 -39.68
CA ARG A 449 -0.71 17.44 -40.50
C ARG A 449 -2.17 16.99 -40.42
N SER A 450 -2.84 17.17 -41.55
CA SER A 450 -4.09 16.49 -41.91
C SER A 450 -3.83 15.06 -42.40
N ALA A 451 -4.91 14.28 -42.35
CA ALA A 451 -5.23 13.05 -43.08
C ALA A 451 -4.59 11.75 -42.54
N GLN A 452 -5.32 10.66 -42.26
CA GLN A 452 -6.55 10.17 -42.88
C GLN A 452 -7.45 9.40 -41.88
N PRO A 453 -8.78 9.36 -42.10
CA PRO A 453 -9.68 8.41 -41.44
C PRO A 453 -9.62 7.05 -42.14
N ALA A 454 -9.38 5.99 -41.38
CA ALA A 454 -9.43 4.62 -41.86
C ALA A 454 -10.89 4.18 -42.07
N ARG A 455 -11.12 3.63 -43.26
CA ARG A 455 -12.35 2.98 -43.75
C ARG A 455 -12.83 1.89 -42.80
N ASN A 456 -14.10 1.97 -42.42
CA ASN A 456 -14.87 0.83 -41.94
C ASN A 456 -15.24 -0.06 -43.13
N GLU A 457 -14.75 -1.29 -43.15
CA GLU A 457 -15.40 -2.40 -43.85
C GLU A 457 -15.75 -3.50 -42.83
N PRO A 458 -16.99 -4.02 -42.83
CA PRO A 458 -17.39 -5.10 -41.96
C PRO A 458 -16.91 -6.45 -42.51
N VAL A 459 -16.14 -7.19 -41.71
CA VAL A 459 -15.83 -8.61 -41.95
C VAL A 459 -17.07 -9.45 -41.57
N PRO A 460 -17.51 -10.41 -42.42
CA PRO A 460 -18.69 -11.21 -42.15
C PRO A 460 -18.40 -12.28 -41.07
N LEU A 461 -19.25 -12.32 -40.05
CA LEU A 461 -19.26 -13.39 -39.04
C LEU A 461 -19.75 -14.71 -39.65
N PRO A 462 -19.10 -15.85 -39.32
CA PRO A 462 -19.60 -17.17 -39.69
C PRO A 462 -20.85 -17.54 -38.87
N ARG A 463 -21.81 -18.18 -39.55
CA ARG A 463 -23.04 -18.74 -39.00
C ARG A 463 -22.74 -19.73 -37.87
N LEU A 464 -23.34 -19.50 -36.70
CA LEU A 464 -23.40 -20.47 -35.60
C LEU A 464 -24.55 -21.44 -35.87
N ASP A 465 -24.20 -22.69 -36.13
CA ASP A 465 -25.14 -23.80 -36.16
C ASP A 465 -25.70 -24.07 -34.76
N ARG A 466 -27.01 -24.27 -34.77
CA ARG A 466 -27.90 -24.54 -33.65
C ARG A 466 -27.64 -25.97 -33.17
N MET A 467 -27.10 -26.15 -31.95
CA MET A 467 -27.07 -27.45 -31.28
C MET A 467 -28.13 -27.52 -30.19
N ASP A 468 -29.05 -28.46 -30.38
CA ASP A 468 -30.14 -28.80 -29.47
C ASP A 468 -29.63 -29.41 -28.16
N TYR A 469 -30.05 -28.85 -27.03
CA TYR A 469 -29.88 -29.46 -25.71
C TYR A 469 -30.87 -30.62 -25.55
N LYS A 470 -30.36 -31.86 -25.50
CA LYS A 470 -31.08 -33.00 -24.95
C LYS A 470 -30.90 -33.05 -23.43
N ASN A 471 -32.01 -32.79 -22.75
CA ASN A 471 -32.27 -33.09 -21.34
C ASN A 471 -32.37 -34.61 -21.13
N PRO A 472 -31.84 -35.15 -20.03
CA PRO A 472 -32.58 -36.21 -19.35
C PRO A 472 -32.72 -35.97 -17.84
N ASN A 473 -33.98 -36.01 -17.44
CA ASN A 473 -34.50 -36.02 -16.08
C ASN A 473 -34.12 -37.28 -15.29
N SER A 474 -34.10 -37.09 -13.97
CA SER A 474 -34.71 -37.96 -12.94
C SER A 474 -34.07 -39.30 -12.60
N THR A 475 -33.57 -39.41 -11.37
CA THR A 475 -33.79 -40.59 -10.50
C THR A 475 -33.68 -40.11 -9.04
N LEU A 476 -34.81 -39.81 -8.39
CA LEU A 476 -35.50 -40.64 -7.38
C LEU A 476 -34.62 -41.15 -6.21
N VAL A 477 -34.95 -40.59 -5.05
CA VAL A 477 -34.59 -40.96 -3.66
C VAL A 477 -35.19 -42.34 -3.31
N PRO A 478 -34.72 -43.03 -2.26
CA PRO A 478 -35.48 -42.93 -1.02
C PRO A 478 -34.64 -42.83 0.27
N ALA A 479 -35.31 -42.27 1.27
CA ALA A 479 -34.88 -42.00 2.63
C ALA A 479 -34.76 -43.25 3.50
N VAL A 480 -33.93 -43.17 4.55
CA VAL A 480 -34.10 -43.94 5.79
C VAL A 480 -33.72 -43.05 6.98
N GLU A 481 -34.70 -42.78 7.84
CA GLU A 481 -34.52 -42.29 9.21
C GLU A 481 -33.92 -43.38 10.10
N ARG A 482 -33.06 -43.01 11.07
CA ARG A 482 -33.30 -43.33 12.49
C ARG A 482 -32.30 -42.69 13.44
N VAL A 483 -32.90 -42.02 14.40
CA VAL A 483 -32.47 -41.67 15.77
C VAL A 483 -31.70 -42.82 16.45
N SER A 484 -30.59 -42.53 17.14
CA SER A 484 -30.48 -42.76 18.59
C SER A 484 -29.17 -42.25 19.20
N SER A 485 -29.35 -41.66 20.37
CA SER A 485 -28.43 -41.40 21.47
C SER A 485 -27.58 -42.60 21.90
N GLY A 486 -26.41 -42.32 22.47
CA GLY A 486 -25.57 -43.36 23.09
C GLY A 486 -24.27 -42.81 23.69
N SER A 487 -24.38 -42.20 24.87
CA SER A 487 -23.26 -41.97 25.79
C SER A 487 -22.65 -43.30 26.25
N HIS A 488 -21.34 -43.50 26.07
CA HIS A 488 -20.63 -44.56 26.78
C HIS A 488 -19.28 -44.08 27.32
N VAL A 489 -19.27 -43.88 28.64
CA VAL A 489 -18.09 -43.85 29.49
C VAL A 489 -17.56 -45.28 29.62
N GLY A 490 -16.25 -45.48 29.47
CA GLY A 490 -15.55 -46.73 29.71
C GLY A 490 -14.07 -46.49 30.03
N PRO A 491 -13.48 -47.15 31.04
CA PRO A 491 -12.27 -46.67 31.71
C PRO A 491 -10.97 -47.37 31.28
N ASP A 492 -9.88 -46.63 31.51
CA ASP A 492 -8.61 -47.04 32.12
C ASP A 492 -7.89 -48.32 31.62
N LYS A 493 -6.77 -48.11 30.92
CA LYS A 493 -5.62 -49.05 30.90
C LYS A 493 -4.31 -48.30 31.03
N THR A 494 -3.95 -48.03 32.28
CA THR A 494 -2.59 -48.02 32.83
C THR A 494 -1.58 -48.85 32.02
N ARG A 495 -0.53 -48.18 31.49
CA ARG A 495 0.72 -48.86 31.10
C ARG A 495 1.92 -48.15 31.73
N ARG A 496 2.23 -48.59 32.95
CA ARG A 496 3.51 -48.35 33.65
C ARG A 496 4.68 -48.76 32.73
N LYS A 497 5.56 -47.81 32.40
CA LYS A 497 6.91 -48.14 31.90
C LYS A 497 7.94 -47.68 32.92
N LYS A 498 8.73 -48.66 33.37
CA LYS A 498 9.70 -48.62 34.45
C LYS A 498 10.77 -47.55 34.24
N MET A 499 11.08 -46.85 35.33
CA MET A 499 12.30 -46.07 35.52
C MET A 499 13.54 -46.93 35.30
N ARG A 500 14.50 -46.38 34.54
CA ARG A 500 15.93 -46.73 34.68
C ARG A 500 16.66 -45.46 35.13
N LYS A 501 17.09 -45.47 36.39
CA LYS A 501 18.07 -44.53 36.94
C LYS A 501 19.42 -44.83 36.29
N SER A 502 19.96 -43.91 35.49
CA SER A 502 21.40 -43.86 35.21
C SER A 502 21.95 -42.56 35.78
N ASN A 503 22.64 -42.69 36.90
CA ASN A 503 23.40 -41.65 37.55
C ASN A 503 24.77 -41.60 36.87
N LYS A 504 25.00 -40.65 35.96
CA LYS A 504 26.33 -40.34 35.42
C LYS A 504 26.46 -38.84 35.18
N GLY A 505 27.34 -38.23 35.98
CA GLY A 505 28.15 -37.05 35.66
C GLY A 505 27.41 -35.78 35.23
N LYS A 506 27.32 -34.80 36.13
CA LYS A 506 27.02 -33.40 35.77
C LYS A 506 28.06 -32.92 34.73
N PRO A 507 27.70 -32.57 33.49
CA PRO A 507 28.63 -31.90 32.60
C PRO A 507 28.75 -30.45 33.04
N LYS A 508 29.98 -29.99 33.31
CA LYS A 508 30.29 -28.56 33.43
C LYS A 508 29.81 -27.88 32.15
N MET A 509 28.78 -27.03 32.25
CA MET A 509 28.36 -26.14 31.17
C MET A 509 29.51 -25.19 30.83
N ARG A 510 30.33 -25.57 29.85
CA ARG A 510 31.19 -24.63 29.15
C ARG A 510 30.29 -23.82 28.20
N ILE A 511 30.05 -22.57 28.57
CA ILE A 511 29.48 -21.55 27.69
C ILE A 511 30.48 -21.38 26.53
N ARG A 512 30.14 -21.90 25.35
CA ARG A 512 30.86 -21.59 24.10
C ARG A 512 30.40 -20.21 23.61
N PRO A 513 31.31 -19.31 23.22
CA PRO A 513 30.96 -18.05 22.58
C PRO A 513 30.39 -18.33 21.18
N TYR A 514 29.12 -18.01 20.97
CA TYR A 514 28.42 -18.11 19.68
C TYR A 514 28.72 -16.88 18.83
N PHE A 515 29.92 -16.78 18.26
CA PHE A 515 30.19 -15.97 17.06
C PHE A 515 31.38 -16.62 16.35
N GLY A 516 31.09 -17.53 15.42
CA GLY A 516 32.07 -17.99 14.44
C GLY A 516 32.22 -16.92 13.36
N VAL A 517 33.46 -16.57 13.07
CA VAL A 517 33.85 -15.68 11.97
C VAL A 517 33.41 -16.33 10.65
N CYS A 518 32.70 -15.59 9.82
CA CYS A 518 32.55 -15.85 8.38
C CYS A 518 33.26 -14.72 7.66
#